data_AF-A0A829ZTC3-F1
#
_entry.id   AF-A0A829ZTC3-F1
#
_cell.length_a   1.000
_cell.length_b   1.000
_cell.length_c   1.000
_cell.angle_alpha   90.00
_cell.angle_beta   90.00
_cell.angle_gamma   90.00
#
_symmetry.space_group_name_H-M   'P 1'
#
loop_
_entity.id
_entity.type
_entity.pdbx_description
1 polymer ?
#
loop_
_entity_poly.entity_id
_entity_poly.type
_entity_poly.pdbx_seq_one_letter_code
_entity_poly.pdbx_strand_id
1 'polypeptide(L)'
;MELFFQIRSRGVQEYLWSGERWQRVELGHFAVPLVNRLMQEGLSSLVQRLGLADEEETSRYLMPLCVLAFFLAGGRGRRKMEALPRREDVELETYLNGDCPELWAVWNRLQVLPFYAKLPRANAFGWHVRAADELGAATAELTLAFMHGVRQPFKACKKHVALYHEECPICKPEEQLRKRFLSLLRQHKSRLLYGAIIVREWEYTQTEIERIARKARTGSVQQAIREYYEVCREAGLPTGWYSNYRPFLKGE
;
A
#
# COMPACT_ATOMS: atom_id res chain seq x y z
N MET A 1 14.48 9.46 14.08
CA MET A 1 14.01 10.00 12.78
C MET A 1 13.69 11.47 12.97
N GLU A 2 14.05 12.31 12.01
CA GLU A 2 13.76 13.75 12.02
C GLU A 2 12.91 14.11 10.81
N LEU A 3 11.71 14.63 11.08
CA LEU A 3 10.69 14.95 10.10
C LEU A 3 10.43 16.45 10.13
N PHE A 4 10.09 17.01 8.98
CA PHE A 4 9.64 18.38 8.86
C PHE A 4 8.38 18.47 8.00
N PHE A 5 7.33 19.04 8.56
CA PHE A 5 6.03 19.23 7.92
C PHE A 5 5.83 20.70 7.59
N GLN A 6 6.01 21.04 6.31
CA GLN A 6 5.73 22.38 5.82
C GLN A 6 4.23 22.55 5.59
N ILE A 7 3.61 23.49 6.30
CA ILE A 7 2.20 23.84 6.12
C ILE A 7 2.07 24.83 4.95
N ARG A 8 1.23 24.49 3.96
CA ARG A 8 0.93 25.34 2.80
C ARG A 8 -0.58 25.57 2.69
N SER A 9 -0.96 26.62 1.96
CA SER A 9 -2.37 26.91 1.65
C SER A 9 -3.10 25.76 0.96
N ARG A 10 -2.36 24.92 0.20
CA ARG A 10 -2.88 23.77 -0.55
C ARG A 10 -2.61 22.40 0.10
N GLY A 11 -2.13 22.35 1.34
CA GLY A 11 -1.88 21.10 2.06
C GLY A 11 -0.58 21.08 2.84
N VAL A 12 -0.12 19.89 3.22
CA VAL A 12 1.12 19.68 3.97
C VAL A 12 2.14 19.01 3.05
N GLN A 13 3.40 19.42 3.15
CA GLN A 13 4.53 18.71 2.54
C GLN A 13 5.41 18.13 3.62
N GLU A 14 5.78 16.86 3.43
CA GLU A 14 6.64 16.14 4.34
C GLU A 14 8.09 16.12 3.82
N TYR A 15 9.02 16.27 4.76
CA TYR A 15 10.45 16.17 4.52
C TYR A 15 11.09 15.29 5.59
N LEU A 16 12.04 14.47 5.18
CA LEU A 16 12.86 13.63 6.05
C LEU A 16 14.29 14.18 6.06
N TRP A 17 14.90 14.30 7.23
CA TRP A 17 16.33 14.62 7.33
C TRP A 17 17.16 13.39 6.95
N SER A 18 17.93 13.50 5.87
CA SER A 18 18.78 12.41 5.38
C SER A 18 20.01 12.96 4.67
N GLY A 19 21.19 12.52 5.10
CA GLY A 19 22.47 12.98 4.55
C GLY A 19 22.68 14.48 4.71
N GLU A 20 22.46 15.00 5.93
CA GLU A 20 22.64 16.42 6.31
C GLU A 20 21.74 17.42 5.56
N ARG A 21 20.66 16.95 4.94
CA ARG A 21 19.70 17.81 4.25
C ARG A 21 18.27 17.31 4.38
N TRP A 22 17.33 18.24 4.27
CA TRP A 22 15.91 17.93 4.12
C TRP A 22 15.62 17.37 2.73
N GLN A 23 15.09 16.16 2.67
CA GLN A 23 14.65 15.50 1.44
C GLN A 23 13.12 15.41 1.45
N ARG A 24 12.48 15.85 0.36
CA ARG A 24 11.03 15.76 0.25
C ARG A 24 10.62 14.30 0.09
N VAL A 25 9.65 13.87 0.88
CA VAL A 25 9.03 12.54 0.80
C VAL A 25 7.53 12.68 0.54
N GLU A 26 6.88 11.57 0.20
CA GLU A 26 5.42 11.53 0.13
C GLU A 26 4.82 11.55 1.54
N LEU A 27 3.70 12.24 1.72
CA LEU A 27 3.05 12.30 3.02
C LEU A 27 2.52 10.92 3.43
N GLY A 28 2.86 10.45 4.62
CA GLY A 28 2.56 9.07 5.04
C GLY A 28 3.67 8.09 4.66
N HIS A 29 4.92 8.57 4.57
CA HIS A 29 6.10 7.80 4.21
C HIS A 29 6.32 6.61 5.16
N PHE A 30 6.03 6.77 6.45
CA PHE A 30 6.12 5.73 7.47
C PHE A 30 4.78 5.03 7.70
N ALA A 31 3.67 5.77 7.70
CA ALA A 31 2.34 5.22 7.96
C ALA A 31 1.89 4.22 6.90
N VAL A 32 2.09 4.51 5.60
CA VAL A 32 1.65 3.62 4.53
C VAL A 32 2.34 2.25 4.58
N PRO A 33 3.70 2.16 4.65
CA PRO A 33 4.37 0.88 4.82
C PRO A 33 3.99 0.16 6.11
N LEU A 34 3.85 0.87 7.23
CA LEU A 34 3.53 0.27 8.52
C LEU A 34 2.15 -0.41 8.52
N VAL A 35 1.12 0.31 8.03
CA VAL A 35 -0.24 -0.24 7.91
C VAL A 35 -0.26 -1.40 6.91
N ASN A 36 0.43 -1.29 5.78
CA ASN A 36 0.48 -2.37 4.79
C ASN A 36 1.14 -3.64 5.36
N ARG A 37 2.21 -3.51 6.15
CA ARG A 37 2.83 -4.67 6.81
C ARG A 37 1.87 -5.31 7.80
N LEU A 38 1.18 -4.52 8.62
CA LEU A 38 0.15 -5.07 9.51
C LEU A 38 -0.89 -5.91 8.76
N MET A 39 -1.38 -5.42 7.61
CA MET A 39 -2.39 -6.10 6.81
C MET A 39 -1.88 -7.35 6.09
N GLN A 40 -0.57 -7.43 5.80
CA GLN A 40 0.04 -8.52 5.04
C GLN A 40 0.70 -9.59 5.92
N GLU A 41 1.37 -9.16 6.98
CA GLU A 41 2.24 -9.97 7.84
C GLU A 41 1.60 -10.22 9.23
N GLY A 42 0.56 -9.46 9.61
CA GLY A 42 -0.12 -9.59 10.89
C GLY A 42 0.63 -8.95 12.07
N LEU A 43 -0.02 -8.92 13.24
CA LEU A 43 0.50 -8.27 14.46
C LEU A 43 1.81 -8.90 14.96
N SER A 44 1.92 -10.22 14.92
CA SER A 44 3.07 -10.99 15.41
C SER A 44 4.40 -10.53 14.79
N SER A 45 4.37 -10.19 13.50
CA SER A 45 5.54 -9.71 12.75
C SER A 45 6.05 -8.33 13.23
N LEU A 46 5.16 -7.53 13.84
CA LEU A 46 5.43 -6.15 14.21
C LEU A 46 5.87 -5.98 15.67
N VAL A 47 5.60 -6.97 16.55
CA VAL A 47 5.97 -6.93 17.98
C VAL A 47 7.46 -6.62 18.18
N GLN A 48 8.32 -7.47 17.60
CA GLN A 48 9.78 -7.30 17.72
C GLN A 48 10.29 -6.04 17.02
N ARG A 49 9.66 -5.67 15.90
CA ARG A 49 10.08 -4.53 15.08
C ARG A 49 9.80 -3.20 15.77
N LEU A 50 8.64 -3.08 16.41
CA LEU A 50 8.23 -1.89 17.13
C LEU A 50 8.75 -1.87 18.57
N GLY A 51 9.36 -2.97 19.03
CA GLY A 51 9.88 -3.08 20.39
C GLY A 51 8.77 -3.10 21.45
N LEU A 52 7.61 -3.63 21.10
CA LEU A 52 6.44 -3.75 21.99
C LEU A 52 6.44 -5.13 22.66
N ALA A 53 5.76 -5.24 23.81
CA ALA A 53 5.81 -6.43 24.64
C ALA A 53 5.14 -7.64 23.97
N ASP A 54 3.98 -7.42 23.35
CA ASP A 54 3.15 -8.47 22.74
C ASP A 54 2.21 -7.93 21.64
N GLU A 55 1.42 -8.83 21.07
CA GLU A 55 0.43 -8.49 20.05
C GLU A 55 -0.72 -7.62 20.59
N GLU A 56 -1.05 -7.73 21.87
CA GLU A 56 -2.12 -6.95 22.48
C GLU A 56 -1.72 -5.48 22.57
N GLU A 57 -0.52 -5.20 23.08
CA GLU A 57 0.07 -3.87 23.11
C GLU A 57 0.24 -3.32 21.68
N THR A 58 0.72 -4.16 20.76
CA THR A 58 0.87 -3.80 19.35
C THR A 58 -0.46 -3.41 18.71
N SER A 59 -1.51 -4.18 18.96
CA SER A 59 -2.87 -3.88 18.50
C SER A 59 -3.37 -2.56 19.08
N ARG A 60 -3.16 -2.35 20.39
CA ARG A 60 -3.62 -1.15 21.11
C ARG A 60 -3.06 0.14 20.51
N TYR A 61 -1.80 0.14 20.05
CA TYR A 61 -1.19 1.31 19.42
C TYR A 61 -1.43 1.40 17.90
N LEU A 62 -1.48 0.28 17.18
CA LEU A 62 -1.61 0.28 15.71
C LEU A 62 -3.05 0.41 15.21
N MET A 63 -4.05 -0.12 15.93
CA MET A 63 -5.43 -0.04 15.47
C MET A 63 -5.94 1.41 15.34
N PRO A 64 -5.71 2.31 16.33
CA PRO A 64 -6.05 3.72 16.18
C PRO A 64 -5.35 4.38 14.98
N LEU A 65 -4.08 4.04 14.76
CA LEU A 65 -3.29 4.55 13.64
C LEU A 65 -3.88 4.10 12.30
N CYS A 66 -4.30 2.83 12.19
CA CYS A 66 -4.92 2.29 10.99
C CYS A 66 -6.26 2.96 10.67
N VAL A 67 -7.11 3.14 11.68
CA VAL A 67 -8.39 3.84 11.53
C VAL A 67 -8.17 5.25 10.99
N LEU A 68 -7.25 6.00 11.60
CA LEU A 68 -6.90 7.35 11.16
C LEU A 68 -6.35 7.36 9.72
N ALA A 69 -5.52 6.38 9.35
CA ALA A 69 -5.00 6.25 7.99
C ALA A 69 -6.11 6.01 6.95
N PHE A 70 -7.01 5.05 7.18
CA PHE A 70 -8.12 4.77 6.26
C PHE A 70 -9.10 5.95 6.16
N PHE A 71 -9.28 6.69 7.25
CA PHE A 71 -10.10 7.90 7.26
C PHE A 71 -9.52 9.01 6.37
N LEU A 72 -8.21 9.27 6.50
CA LEU A 72 -7.48 10.22 5.66
C LEU A 72 -7.47 9.77 4.19
N ALA A 73 -7.31 8.47 3.92
CA ALA A 73 -7.41 7.90 2.58
C ALA A 73 -8.81 8.07 1.95
N GLY A 74 -9.85 8.06 2.79
CA GLY A 74 -11.23 8.40 2.43
C GLY A 74 -11.44 9.90 2.11
N GLY A 75 -10.43 10.74 2.30
CA GLY A 75 -10.48 12.19 2.02
C GLY A 75 -11.16 13.01 3.10
N ARG A 76 -11.34 12.44 4.28
CA ARG A 76 -11.94 13.11 5.43
C ARG A 76 -10.85 13.78 6.26
N GLY A 77 -11.09 15.01 6.73
CA GLY A 77 -10.12 15.81 7.50
C GLY A 77 -10.80 16.96 8.24
N ARG A 78 -10.09 17.56 9.20
CA ARG A 78 -10.66 18.46 10.24
C ARG A 78 -11.48 19.66 9.72
N ARG A 79 -11.20 20.19 8.52
CA ARG A 79 -11.93 21.34 7.93
C ARG A 79 -13.40 21.06 7.56
N LYS A 80 -13.92 19.85 7.81
CA LYS A 80 -15.34 19.48 7.67
C LYS A 80 -15.92 18.77 8.90
N MET A 81 -15.38 18.99 10.11
CA MET A 81 -16.26 19.00 11.27
C MET A 81 -17.12 20.26 11.14
N GLU A 82 -18.24 20.14 10.42
CA GLU A 82 -19.36 21.07 10.59
C GLU A 82 -19.68 21.13 12.10
N ALA A 83 -20.28 22.22 12.58
CA ALA A 83 -20.59 22.45 14.00
C ALA A 83 -21.48 21.36 14.67
N LEU A 84 -21.82 20.30 13.93
CA LEU A 84 -22.42 19.07 14.40
C LEU A 84 -21.69 17.86 13.74
N PRO A 85 -21.11 16.93 14.53
CA PRO A 85 -20.45 15.74 14.00
C PRO A 85 -21.45 14.83 13.25
N ARG A 86 -21.02 14.26 12.12
CA ARG A 86 -21.79 13.19 11.46
C ARG A 86 -21.65 11.92 12.29
N ARG A 87 -22.65 11.03 12.27
CA ARG A 87 -22.65 9.74 12.99
C ARG A 87 -21.41 8.88 12.75
N GLU A 88 -20.75 9.06 11.61
CA GLU A 88 -19.54 8.33 11.17
C GLU A 88 -18.23 9.01 11.61
N ASP A 89 -18.29 10.23 12.15
CA ASP A 89 -17.14 11.00 12.64
C ASP A 89 -17.02 10.96 14.18
N VAL A 90 -18.02 10.37 14.87
CA VAL A 90 -18.05 10.15 16.33
C VAL A 90 -16.88 9.26 16.78
N GLU A 91 -16.50 8.27 15.96
CA GLU A 91 -15.33 7.43 16.24
C GLU A 91 -14.05 8.26 16.32
N LEU A 92 -13.92 9.34 15.53
CA LEU A 92 -12.77 10.25 15.57
C LEU A 92 -12.79 11.23 16.72
N GLU A 93 -13.97 11.63 17.20
CA GLU A 93 -14.07 12.37 18.44
C GLU A 93 -13.51 11.56 19.60
N THR A 94 -13.72 10.24 19.66
CA THR A 94 -13.08 9.35 20.63
C THR A 94 -11.54 9.37 20.51
N TYR A 95 -11.00 9.37 19.29
CA TYR A 95 -9.54 9.41 19.08
C TYR A 95 -8.90 10.79 19.37
N LEU A 96 -9.65 11.89 19.27
CA LEU A 96 -9.13 13.25 19.36
C LEU A 96 -9.50 13.99 20.65
N ASN A 97 -10.50 13.53 21.39
CA ASN A 97 -10.94 14.13 22.65
C ASN A 97 -10.26 13.50 23.89
N GLY A 98 -9.34 12.55 23.68
CA GLY A 98 -8.57 11.91 24.75
C GLY A 98 -9.15 10.60 25.27
N ASP A 99 -10.27 10.12 24.71
CA ASP A 99 -10.90 8.85 25.09
C ASP A 99 -10.17 7.61 24.52
N CYS A 100 -9.28 7.80 23.53
CA CYS A 100 -8.27 6.81 23.13
C CYS A 100 -6.87 7.32 23.56
N PRO A 101 -6.41 6.97 24.79
CA PRO A 101 -5.18 7.50 25.34
C PRO A 101 -3.93 7.05 24.57
N GLU A 102 -3.99 6.02 23.74
CA GLU A 102 -2.81 5.37 23.19
C GLU A 102 -2.18 6.13 22.02
N LEU A 103 -3.00 6.69 21.11
CA LEU A 103 -2.49 7.57 20.05
C LEU A 103 -1.94 8.87 20.66
N TRP A 104 -2.60 9.39 21.70
CA TRP A 104 -2.11 10.53 22.48
C TRP A 104 -0.85 10.21 23.29
N ALA A 105 -0.72 9.00 23.82
CA ALA A 105 0.47 8.55 24.54
C ALA A 105 1.68 8.44 23.60
N VAL A 106 1.49 7.99 22.35
CA VAL A 106 2.55 8.07 21.33
C VAL A 106 2.84 9.53 20.98
N TRP A 107 1.80 10.33 20.71
CA TRP A 107 1.97 11.74 20.35
C TRP A 107 2.71 12.57 21.41
N ASN A 108 2.37 12.39 22.69
CA ASN A 108 3.00 13.12 23.81
C ASN A 108 4.47 12.74 24.03
N ARG A 109 4.93 11.60 23.49
CA ARG A 109 6.35 11.23 23.47
C ARG A 109 7.13 11.90 22.32
N LEU A 110 6.43 12.46 21.33
CA LEU A 110 7.06 13.14 20.20
C LEU A 110 7.50 14.55 20.59
N GLN A 111 8.71 14.92 20.18
CA GLN A 111 9.14 16.31 20.24
C GLN A 111 8.63 17.02 18.98
N VAL A 112 7.49 17.71 19.10
CA VAL A 112 6.87 18.49 18.03
C VAL A 112 7.07 19.98 18.30
N LEU A 113 7.87 20.65 17.47
CA LEU A 113 8.24 22.05 17.67
C LEU A 113 7.99 22.89 16.40
N PRO A 114 7.54 24.15 16.54
CA PRO A 114 7.58 25.09 15.43
C PRO A 114 9.03 25.31 15.02
N PHE A 115 9.31 25.28 13.71
CA PHE A 115 10.68 25.29 13.20
C PHE A 115 10.79 25.98 11.85
N TYR A 116 11.92 26.67 11.64
CA TYR A 116 12.32 27.22 10.34
C TYR A 116 13.38 26.32 9.71
N ALA A 117 12.97 25.55 8.69
CA ALA A 117 13.86 24.66 7.96
C ALA A 117 14.47 25.38 6.74
N LYS A 118 15.78 25.22 6.56
CA LYS A 118 16.47 25.57 5.30
C LYS A 118 16.29 24.43 4.30
N LEU A 119 15.25 24.50 3.47
CA LEU A 119 14.99 23.49 2.43
C LEU A 119 15.82 23.78 1.18
N PRO A 120 15.99 22.80 0.27
CA PRO A 120 16.84 22.96 -0.93
C PRO A 120 16.50 24.15 -1.85
N ARG A 121 15.26 24.66 -1.80
CA ARG A 121 14.78 25.74 -2.68
C ARG A 121 14.35 27.02 -1.97
N ALA A 122 14.09 26.96 -0.66
CA ALA A 122 13.67 28.12 0.13
C ALA A 122 13.71 27.77 1.63
N ASN A 123 13.73 28.79 2.48
CA ASN A 123 13.42 28.60 3.89
C ASN A 123 11.91 28.40 4.06
N ALA A 124 11.52 27.55 5.00
CA ALA A 124 10.11 27.25 5.26
C ALA A 124 9.84 27.16 6.75
N PHE A 125 8.70 27.69 7.18
CA PHE A 125 8.17 27.48 8.51
C PHE A 125 7.24 26.26 8.53
N GLY A 126 7.27 25.49 9.60
CA GLY A 126 6.47 24.29 9.76
C GLY A 126 6.71 23.60 11.10
N TRP A 127 6.39 22.32 11.15
CA TRP A 127 6.58 21.50 12.35
C TRP A 127 7.79 20.60 12.18
N HIS A 128 8.76 20.75 13.06
CA HIS A 128 9.82 19.77 13.23
C HIS A 128 9.37 18.71 14.21
N VAL A 129 9.50 17.44 13.83
CA VAL A 129 9.17 16.29 14.66
C VAL A 129 10.36 15.37 14.78
N ARG A 130 10.75 15.07 16.02
CA ARG A 130 11.70 13.99 16.32
C ARG A 130 10.93 12.78 16.84
N ALA A 131 11.04 11.67 16.11
CA ALA A 131 10.47 10.38 16.47
C ALA A 131 11.58 9.36 16.75
N ALA A 132 11.42 8.53 17.79
CA ALA A 132 12.40 7.50 18.13
C ALA A 132 12.31 6.30 17.16
N ASP A 133 11.09 5.95 16.73
CA ASP A 133 10.77 4.74 15.98
C ASP A 133 9.76 5.01 14.84
N GLU A 134 9.44 3.95 14.08
CA GLU A 134 8.54 3.98 12.93
C GLU A 134 7.08 4.28 13.36
N LEU A 135 6.67 3.81 14.54
CA LEU A 135 5.34 4.06 15.09
C LEU A 135 5.14 5.55 15.38
N GLY A 136 6.09 6.18 16.09
CA GLY A 136 6.05 7.61 16.39
C GLY A 136 6.11 8.47 15.14
N ALA A 137 6.91 8.08 14.14
CA ALA A 137 6.95 8.77 12.85
C ALA A 137 5.60 8.70 12.13
N ALA A 138 5.01 7.50 12.03
CA ALA A 138 3.69 7.31 11.42
C ALA A 138 2.57 8.06 12.17
N THR A 139 2.59 8.05 13.51
CA THR A 139 1.66 8.83 14.32
C THR A 139 1.80 10.32 14.04
N ALA A 140 3.02 10.84 13.90
CA ALA A 140 3.25 12.25 13.57
C ALA A 140 2.64 12.63 12.21
N GLU A 141 2.90 11.82 11.19
CA GLU A 141 2.42 12.04 9.83
C GLU A 141 0.90 12.12 9.78
N LEU A 142 0.21 11.12 10.33
CA LEU A 142 -1.25 11.03 10.26
C LEU A 142 -1.91 12.11 11.11
N THR A 143 -1.42 12.35 12.32
CA THR A 143 -2.00 13.36 13.22
C THR A 143 -1.83 14.76 12.65
N LEU A 144 -0.64 15.12 12.13
CA LEU A 144 -0.43 16.42 11.50
C LEU A 144 -1.23 16.56 10.20
N ALA A 145 -1.28 15.52 9.37
CA ALA A 145 -2.12 15.52 8.16
C ALA A 145 -3.60 15.77 8.51
N PHE A 146 -4.10 15.11 9.56
CA PHE A 146 -5.45 15.27 10.05
C PHE A 146 -5.70 16.68 10.61
N MET A 147 -4.85 17.16 11.52
CA MET A 147 -4.97 18.48 12.17
C MET A 147 -4.99 19.62 11.15
N HIS A 148 -4.18 19.52 10.10
CA HIS A 148 -4.07 20.52 9.04
C HIS A 148 -5.05 20.29 7.88
N GLY A 149 -5.93 19.28 7.99
CA GLY A 149 -7.02 19.04 7.04
C GLY A 149 -6.56 18.63 5.65
N VAL A 150 -5.46 17.86 5.56
CA VAL A 150 -4.98 17.30 4.29
C VAL A 150 -6.00 16.32 3.74
N ARG A 151 -6.35 16.46 2.47
CA ARG A 151 -7.27 15.54 1.79
C ARG A 151 -6.49 14.50 1.02
N GLN A 152 -6.79 13.22 1.27
CA GLN A 152 -6.26 12.08 0.52
C GLN A 152 -4.73 12.15 0.34
N PRO A 153 -3.96 12.19 1.45
CA PRO A 153 -2.49 12.15 1.37
C PRO A 153 -1.99 10.89 0.65
N PHE A 154 -2.78 9.81 0.72
CA PHE A 154 -2.63 8.54 0.02
C PHE A 154 -4.04 7.97 -0.22
N LYS A 155 -4.13 6.82 -0.90
CA LYS A 155 -5.37 6.11 -1.27
C LYS A 155 -5.43 4.76 -0.58
N ALA A 156 -6.61 4.17 -0.51
CA ALA A 156 -6.86 2.82 -0.01
C ALA A 156 -7.43 1.91 -1.09
N CYS A 157 -6.95 0.67 -1.17
CA CYS A 157 -7.45 -0.33 -2.09
C CYS A 157 -8.57 -1.13 -1.44
N LYS A 158 -9.79 -1.07 -2.00
CA LYS A 158 -10.94 -1.80 -1.47
C LYS A 158 -10.78 -3.33 -1.50
N LYS A 159 -10.01 -3.85 -2.46
CA LYS A 159 -9.82 -5.30 -2.64
C LYS A 159 -8.80 -5.88 -1.67
N HIS A 160 -7.71 -5.15 -1.45
CA HIS A 160 -6.55 -5.66 -0.72
C HIS A 160 -6.32 -4.98 0.62
N VAL A 161 -7.19 -4.04 1.01
CA VAL A 161 -7.10 -3.28 2.26
C VAL A 161 -5.69 -2.69 2.44
N ALA A 162 -5.11 -2.21 1.34
CA ALA A 162 -3.74 -1.69 1.28
C ALA A 162 -3.73 -0.21 0.93
N LEU A 163 -2.84 0.55 1.56
CA LEU A 163 -2.62 1.97 1.31
C LEU A 163 -1.55 2.19 0.23
N TYR A 164 -1.68 3.27 -0.56
CA TYR A 164 -0.75 3.60 -1.64
C TYR A 164 -0.86 5.05 -2.11
N HIS A 165 0.21 5.61 -2.66
CA HIS A 165 0.22 6.98 -3.21
C HIS A 165 -0.21 7.02 -4.68
N GLU A 166 0.47 6.28 -5.56
CA GLU A 166 0.16 6.23 -6.99
C GLU A 166 -0.76 5.05 -7.35
N GLU A 167 -0.24 3.83 -7.23
CA GLU A 167 -0.89 2.58 -7.62
C GLU A 167 -0.87 1.57 -6.48
N CYS A 168 -1.91 0.74 -6.36
CA CYS A 168 -1.97 -0.29 -5.33
C CYS A 168 -0.81 -1.29 -5.50
N PRO A 169 0.02 -1.51 -4.46
CA PRO A 169 1.22 -2.33 -4.55
C PRO A 169 0.91 -3.81 -4.82
N ILE A 170 -0.33 -4.24 -4.60
CA ILE A 170 -0.79 -5.62 -4.84
C ILE A 170 -1.47 -5.72 -6.21
N CYS A 171 -2.35 -4.77 -6.58
CA CYS A 171 -3.03 -4.80 -7.88
C CYS A 171 -2.05 -4.63 -9.04
N LYS A 172 -1.04 -3.77 -8.92
CA LYS A 172 -0.11 -3.45 -10.02
C LYS A 172 0.69 -4.68 -10.47
N PRO A 173 1.34 -5.46 -9.57
CA PRO A 173 1.96 -6.72 -9.96
C PRO A 173 0.99 -7.69 -10.61
N GLU A 174 -0.24 -7.83 -10.09
CA GLU A 174 -1.25 -8.73 -10.65
C GLU A 174 -1.67 -8.33 -12.07
N GLU A 175 -1.86 -7.03 -12.32
CA GLU A 175 -2.19 -6.49 -13.64
C GLU A 175 -1.03 -6.68 -14.62
N GLN A 176 0.21 -6.40 -14.20
CA GLN A 176 1.40 -6.63 -15.00
C GLN A 176 1.59 -8.13 -15.32
N LEU A 177 1.36 -9.00 -14.34
CA LEU A 177 1.37 -10.45 -14.49
C LEU A 177 0.33 -10.90 -15.52
N ARG A 178 -0.90 -10.41 -15.41
CA ARG A 178 -2.00 -10.66 -16.36
C ARG A 178 -1.63 -10.20 -17.77
N LYS A 179 -1.11 -8.99 -17.93
CA LYS A 179 -0.69 -8.46 -19.23
C LYS A 179 0.40 -9.32 -19.88
N ARG A 180 1.42 -9.70 -19.11
CA ARG A 180 2.50 -10.59 -19.57
C ARG A 180 1.96 -11.97 -19.98
N PHE A 181 1.12 -12.57 -19.14
CA PHE A 181 0.52 -13.88 -19.42
C PHE A 181 -0.40 -13.86 -20.66
N LEU A 182 -1.26 -12.86 -20.80
CA LEU A 182 -2.09 -12.71 -22.01
C LEU A 182 -1.25 -12.46 -23.27
N SER A 183 -0.09 -11.82 -23.14
CA SER A 183 0.86 -11.69 -24.25
C SER A 183 1.48 -13.02 -24.66
N LEU A 184 1.86 -13.85 -23.69
CA LEU A 184 2.37 -15.20 -23.93
C LEU A 184 1.32 -16.06 -24.67
N LEU A 185 0.07 -16.07 -24.19
CA LEU A 185 -1.02 -16.81 -24.85
C LEU A 185 -1.22 -16.37 -26.31
N ARG A 186 -1.18 -15.07 -26.59
CA ARG A 186 -1.23 -14.54 -27.97
C ARG A 186 -0.06 -15.02 -28.82
N GLN A 187 1.15 -15.02 -28.26
CA GLN A 187 2.34 -15.48 -28.97
C GLN A 187 2.28 -16.99 -29.29
N HIS A 188 1.86 -17.81 -28.33
CA HIS A 188 1.69 -19.25 -28.55
C HIS A 188 0.60 -19.55 -29.57
N LYS A 189 -0.56 -18.87 -29.48
CA LYS A 189 -1.62 -18.96 -30.48
C LYS A 189 -1.12 -18.62 -31.88
N SER A 190 -0.38 -17.53 -32.01
CA SER A 190 0.21 -17.11 -33.29
C SER A 190 1.21 -18.15 -33.82
N ARG A 191 2.09 -18.69 -32.98
CA ARG A 191 3.06 -19.72 -33.39
C ARG A 191 2.39 -21.03 -33.82
N LEU A 192 1.28 -21.41 -33.18
CA LEU A 192 0.45 -22.54 -33.61
C LEU A 192 -0.19 -22.30 -34.98
N LEU A 193 -0.71 -21.09 -35.22
CA LEU A 193 -1.33 -20.72 -36.51
C LEU A 193 -0.33 -20.72 -37.66
N TYR A 194 0.90 -20.29 -37.40
CA TYR A 194 1.97 -20.23 -38.41
C TYR A 194 2.79 -21.53 -38.52
N GLY A 195 2.40 -22.61 -37.83
CA GLY A 195 3.11 -23.89 -37.88
C GLY A 195 4.52 -23.88 -37.26
N ALA A 196 4.86 -22.83 -36.50
CA ALA A 196 6.16 -22.72 -35.82
C ALA A 196 6.26 -23.62 -34.58
N ILE A 197 5.13 -24.14 -34.09
CA ILE A 197 5.06 -25.18 -33.05
C ILE A 197 4.09 -26.25 -33.54
N ILE A 198 4.54 -27.50 -33.56
CA ILE A 198 3.72 -28.67 -33.90
C ILE A 198 3.20 -29.27 -32.59
N VAL A 199 1.90 -29.48 -32.51
CA VAL A 199 1.21 -30.08 -31.35
C VAL A 199 0.41 -31.30 -31.80
N ARG A 200 0.09 -32.18 -30.85
CA ARG A 200 -0.66 -33.41 -31.13
C ARG A 200 -2.11 -33.13 -31.55
N GLU A 201 -2.76 -32.20 -30.85
CA GLU A 201 -4.18 -31.88 -31.03
C GLU A 201 -4.36 -30.36 -31.21
N TRP A 202 -4.22 -29.88 -32.45
CA TRP A 202 -4.19 -28.45 -32.75
C TRP A 202 -5.48 -27.72 -32.37
N GLU A 203 -6.64 -28.28 -32.74
CA GLU A 203 -7.96 -27.68 -32.45
C GLU A 203 -8.24 -27.59 -30.95
N TYR A 204 -7.92 -28.65 -30.21
CA TYR A 204 -8.00 -28.68 -28.75
C TYR A 204 -7.12 -27.59 -28.13
N THR A 205 -5.84 -27.55 -28.54
CA THR A 205 -4.86 -26.60 -27.99
C THR A 205 -5.27 -25.15 -28.24
N GLN A 206 -5.78 -24.84 -29.44
CA GLN A 206 -6.25 -23.50 -29.76
C GLN A 206 -7.47 -23.11 -28.90
N THR A 207 -8.44 -24.01 -28.76
CA THR A 207 -9.65 -23.79 -27.97
C THR A 207 -9.31 -23.52 -26.50
N GLU A 208 -8.39 -24.30 -25.94
CA GLU A 208 -7.94 -24.15 -24.56
C GLU A 208 -7.18 -22.84 -24.33
N ILE A 209 -6.32 -22.41 -25.26
CA ILE A 209 -5.66 -21.10 -25.18
C ILE A 209 -6.70 -19.96 -25.10
N GLU A 210 -7.76 -20.02 -25.92
CA GLU A 210 -8.80 -19.00 -25.92
C GLU A 210 -9.67 -19.03 -24.67
N ARG A 211 -10.00 -20.23 -24.17
CA ARG A 211 -10.75 -20.42 -22.93
C ARG A 211 -9.97 -19.86 -21.74
N ILE A 212 -8.69 -20.19 -21.63
CA ILE A 212 -7.80 -19.71 -20.57
C ILE A 212 -7.58 -18.20 -20.69
N ALA A 213 -7.41 -17.67 -21.90
CA ALA A 213 -7.28 -16.22 -22.10
C ALA A 213 -8.52 -15.45 -21.63
N ARG A 214 -9.73 -16.01 -21.86
CA ARG A 214 -10.98 -15.44 -21.33
C ARG A 214 -11.01 -15.49 -19.81
N LYS A 215 -10.67 -16.63 -19.21
CA LYS A 215 -10.61 -16.80 -17.74
C LYS A 215 -9.60 -15.86 -17.08
N ALA A 216 -8.41 -15.70 -17.65
CA ALA A 216 -7.35 -14.83 -17.11
C ALA A 216 -7.71 -13.34 -17.12
N ARG A 217 -8.62 -12.90 -18.00
CA ARG A 217 -9.05 -11.49 -18.06
C ARG A 217 -9.91 -11.08 -16.87
N THR A 218 -10.75 -11.99 -16.38
CA THR A 218 -11.78 -11.68 -15.36
C THR A 218 -11.57 -12.43 -14.05
N GLY A 219 -10.82 -13.52 -14.04
CA GLY A 219 -10.57 -14.36 -12.86
C GLY A 219 -9.11 -14.35 -12.40
N SER A 220 -8.76 -15.35 -11.57
CA SER A 220 -7.41 -15.52 -11.05
C SER A 220 -6.42 -15.83 -12.17
N VAL A 221 -5.46 -14.92 -12.38
CA VAL A 221 -4.38 -15.10 -13.35
C VAL A 221 -3.45 -16.26 -12.95
N GLN A 222 -3.22 -16.47 -11.65
CA GLN A 222 -2.38 -17.55 -11.14
C GLN A 222 -2.98 -18.92 -11.47
N GLN A 223 -4.29 -19.08 -11.26
CA GLN A 223 -4.99 -20.31 -11.63
C GLN A 223 -4.93 -20.55 -13.14
N ALA A 224 -5.14 -19.51 -13.95
CA ALA A 224 -5.05 -19.60 -15.41
C ALA A 224 -3.63 -19.97 -15.89
N ILE A 225 -2.58 -19.50 -15.21
CA ILE A 225 -1.18 -19.86 -15.48
C ILE A 225 -0.95 -21.36 -15.22
N ARG A 226 -1.41 -21.88 -14.07
CA ARG A 226 -1.29 -23.32 -13.72
C ARG A 226 -2.03 -24.21 -14.72
N GLU A 227 -3.26 -23.82 -15.07
CA GLU A 227 -4.09 -24.53 -16.04
C GLU A 227 -3.44 -24.56 -17.43
N TYR A 228 -2.84 -23.45 -17.87
CA TYR A 228 -2.14 -23.41 -19.15
C TYR A 228 -0.87 -24.25 -19.18
N TYR A 229 -0.17 -24.37 -18.05
CA TYR A 229 0.99 -25.25 -17.95
C TYR A 229 0.62 -26.71 -18.18
N GLU A 230 -0.50 -27.19 -17.63
CA GLU A 230 -0.97 -28.56 -17.88
C GLU A 230 -1.39 -28.76 -19.33
N VAL A 231 -2.14 -27.82 -19.93
CA VAL A 231 -2.45 -27.86 -21.38
C VAL A 231 -1.16 -27.92 -22.21
N CYS A 232 -0.11 -27.18 -21.82
CA CYS A 232 1.16 -27.24 -22.52
C CYS A 232 1.82 -28.63 -22.41
N ARG A 233 1.76 -29.27 -21.24
CA ARG A 233 2.29 -30.62 -21.04
C ARG A 233 1.53 -31.67 -21.84
N GLU A 234 0.21 -31.59 -21.86
CA GLU A 234 -0.67 -32.52 -22.57
C GLU A 234 -0.53 -32.39 -24.10
N ALA A 235 -0.55 -31.16 -24.60
CA ALA A 235 -0.49 -30.87 -26.04
C ALA A 235 0.94 -30.94 -26.64
N GLY A 236 1.98 -30.99 -25.80
CA GLY A 236 3.38 -30.96 -26.22
C GLY A 236 3.91 -29.56 -26.55
N LEU A 237 3.33 -28.50 -25.99
CA LEU A 237 3.85 -27.14 -26.10
C LEU A 237 5.07 -26.92 -25.19
N PRO A 238 5.97 -25.97 -25.51
CA PRO A 238 7.05 -25.58 -24.62
C PRO A 238 6.54 -25.13 -23.25
N THR A 239 7.13 -25.65 -22.17
CA THR A 239 6.76 -25.32 -20.79
C THR A 239 7.80 -24.47 -20.05
N GLY A 240 8.97 -24.22 -20.67
CA GLY A 240 10.08 -23.48 -20.04
C GLY A 240 9.71 -22.07 -19.55
N TRP A 241 8.71 -21.45 -20.17
CA TRP A 241 8.16 -20.15 -19.76
C TRP A 241 7.59 -20.17 -18.34
N TYR A 242 7.12 -21.32 -17.85
CA TYR A 242 6.47 -21.45 -16.53
C TYR A 242 7.40 -21.10 -15.38
N SER A 243 8.71 -21.32 -15.55
CA SER A 243 9.74 -20.93 -14.59
C SER A 243 9.72 -19.42 -14.27
N ASN A 244 9.42 -18.58 -15.27
CA ASN A 244 9.32 -17.12 -15.12
C ASN A 244 8.15 -16.69 -14.24
N TYR A 245 7.17 -17.58 -14.04
CA TYR A 245 5.97 -17.32 -13.26
C TYR A 245 6.02 -17.94 -11.85
N ARG A 246 6.96 -18.87 -11.58
CA ARG A 246 7.10 -19.54 -10.27
C ARG A 246 7.13 -18.58 -9.07
N PRO A 247 7.83 -17.43 -9.08
CA PRO A 247 7.83 -16.51 -7.94
C PRO A 247 6.43 -15.99 -7.58
N PHE A 248 5.53 -15.88 -8.55
CA PHE A 248 4.17 -15.39 -8.37
C PHE A 248 3.17 -16.49 -7.99
N LEU A 249 3.59 -17.76 -8.01
CA LEU A 249 2.72 -18.93 -7.76
C LEU A 249 2.95 -19.57 -6.39
N LYS A 250 3.97 -19.14 -5.65
CA LYS A 250 4.39 -19.68 -4.34
C LYS A 250 3.71 -19.01 -3.12
N GLY A 251 2.79 -18.08 -3.34
CA GLY A 251 2.12 -17.32 -2.27
C GLY A 251 0.79 -17.92 -1.80
N GLU A 252 0.65 -19.25 -1.80
CA GLU A 252 -0.44 -19.96 -1.11
C GLU A 252 0.07 -20.53 0.22
#